data_AF-A0A4Q3YRH3-F1
#
_entry.id   AF-A0A4Q3YRH3-F1
#
_cell.length_a   1.000
_cell.length_b   1.000
_cell.length_c   1.000
_cell.angle_alpha   90.00
_cell.angle_beta   90.00
_cell.angle_gamma   90.00
#
_symmetry.space_group_name_H-M   'P 1'
#
loop_
_entity.id
_entity.type
_entity.pdbx_description
1 polymer ?
#
loop_
_entity_poly.entity_id
_entity_poly.type
_entity_poly.pdbx_seq_one_letter_code
_entity_poly.pdbx_strand_id
1 'polypeptide(L)' 'MRGLVTALTPDVVAAHVAGFVTACDAGTTVLIGEDLRPSSPEIAQIAARAVRAAGAQPVRLGPLPTPALALAAQA' A
#
# COMPACT_ATOMS: atom_id res chain seq x y z
N MET A 1 7.28 0.81 7.18
CA MET A 1 7.35 -0.27 8.19
C MET A 1 8.26 -1.40 7.69
N ARG A 2 8.90 -2.18 8.57
CA ARG A 2 9.59 -3.44 8.22
C ARG A 2 9.39 -4.48 9.33
N GLY A 3 9.20 -5.75 8.95
CA GLY A 3 9.01 -6.86 9.88
C GLY A 3 9.02 -8.21 9.17
N LEU A 4 8.95 -9.30 9.94
CA LEU A 4 8.70 -10.64 9.38
C LEU A 4 7.30 -10.70 8.76
N VAL A 5 7.12 -11.50 7.71
CA VAL A 5 5.80 -11.68 7.09
C VAL A 5 4.73 -12.13 8.11
N THR A 6 5.12 -12.97 9.07
CA THR A 6 4.24 -13.44 10.16
C THR A 6 3.86 -12.34 11.16
N ALA A 7 4.64 -11.26 11.25
CA ALA A 7 4.35 -10.10 12.08
C ALA A 7 3.63 -8.97 11.31
N LEU A 8 3.67 -9.00 9.97
CA LEU A 8 2.90 -8.10 9.09
C LEU A 8 1.47 -8.63 8.93
N THR A 9 0.75 -8.75 10.04
CA THR A 9 -0.64 -9.22 10.03
C THR A 9 -1.55 -8.24 9.28
N PRO A 10 -2.73 -8.71 8.80
CA PRO A 10 -3.67 -7.85 8.11
C PRO A 10 -4.03 -6.57 8.88
N ASP A 11 -4.26 -6.69 10.19
CA ASP A 11 -4.62 -5.56 11.06
C ASP A 11 -3.48 -4.54 11.17
N VAL A 12 -2.23 -5.02 11.29
CA VAL A 12 -1.06 -4.13 11.40
C VAL A 12 -0.83 -3.38 10.09
N VAL A 13 -0.94 -4.08 8.96
CA VAL A 13 -0.83 -3.45 7.63
C VAL A 13 -1.97 -2.45 7.43
N ALA A 14 -3.21 -2.82 7.78
CA ALA A 14 -4.37 -1.95 7.62
C ALA A 14 -4.28 -0.68 8.48
N ALA A 15 -3.88 -0.81 9.75
CA ALA A 15 -3.68 0.32 10.65
C ALA A 15 -2.59 1.26 10.12
N HIS A 16 -1.49 0.72 9.61
CA HIS A 16 -0.42 1.53 9.02
C HIS A 16 -0.90 2.29 7.78
N VAL A 17 -1.66 1.64 6.90
CA VAL A 17 -2.19 2.25 5.67
C VAL A 17 -3.22 3.33 5.99
N ALA A 18 -4.14 3.07 6.92
CA ALA A 18 -5.11 4.08 7.36
C ALA A 18 -4.39 5.31 7.93
N GLY A 19 -3.39 5.10 8.79
CA GLY A 19 -2.57 6.19 9.32
C GLY A 19 -1.83 6.97 8.24
N PHE A 20 -1.30 6.28 7.21
CA PHE A 20 -0.68 6.93 6.06
C PHE A 20 -1.66 7.81 5.27
N VAL A 21 -2.85 7.28 4.93
CA VAL A 21 -3.87 8.03 4.18
C VAL A 21 -4.29 9.29 4.93
N THR A 22 -4.52 9.18 6.24
CA THR A 22 -4.88 10.33 7.09
C THR A 22 -3.73 11.32 7.22
N ALA A 23 -2.50 10.87 7.47
CA ALA A 23 -1.38 11.76 7.73
C ALA A 23 -0.90 12.53 6.49
N CYS A 24 -1.00 11.90 5.31
CA CYS A 24 -0.55 12.50 4.05
C CYS A 24 -1.63 13.35 3.37
N ASP A 25 -2.86 13.37 3.89
CA ASP A 25 -4.04 13.87 3.17
C ASP A 25 -4.00 13.38 1.71
N ALA A 26 -3.86 12.06 1.54
CA ALA A 26 -3.45 11.42 0.29
C ALA A 26 -4.43 11.63 -0.89
N GLY A 27 -5.42 12.50 -0.73
CA GLY A 27 -6.44 12.82 -1.70
C GLY A 27 -7.35 11.63 -1.98
N THR A 28 -7.90 11.59 -3.19
CA THR A 28 -8.85 10.56 -3.60
C THR A 28 -8.19 9.27 -4.06
N THR A 29 -6.88 9.24 -4.31
CA THR A 29 -6.22 8.12 -5.02
C THR A 29 -4.88 7.75 -4.39
N VAL A 30 -4.67 6.45 -4.14
CA VAL A 30 -3.40 5.92 -3.63
C VAL A 30 -2.86 4.85 -4.58
N LEU A 31 -1.63 5.06 -5.07
CA LEU A 31 -0.94 4.10 -5.92
C LEU A 31 -0.24 3.04 -5.05
N ILE A 32 -0.40 1.77 -5.41
CA ILE A 32 0.19 0.63 -4.71
C ILE A 32 1.04 -0.16 -5.70
N GLY A 33 2.35 -0.13 -5.48
CA GLY A 33 3.33 -1.01 -6.16
C GLY A 33 3.89 -2.04 -5.18
N GLU A 34 4.37 -3.15 -5.71
CA GLU A 34 4.92 -4.25 -4.93
C GLU A 34 6.24 -4.76 -5.53
N ASP A 35 7.09 -5.40 -4.73
CA ASP A 35 8.28 -6.10 -5.22
C ASP A 35 7.98 -7.59 -5.46
N LEU A 36 9.00 -8.38 -5.80
CA LEU A 36 8.85 -9.79 -6.16
C LEU A 36 8.86 -10.78 -4.98
N ARG A 37 8.69 -10.32 -3.73
CA ARG A 37 8.60 -11.27 -2.61
C ARG A 37 7.31 -12.09 -2.71
N PRO A 38 7.32 -13.38 -2.29
CA PRO A 38 6.12 -14.22 -2.32
C PRO A 38 4.92 -13.63 -1.54
N SER A 39 5.17 -12.88 -0.47
CA SER A 39 4.13 -12.25 0.36
C SER A 39 3.56 -10.96 -0.22
N SER A 40 4.21 -10.38 -1.24
CA SER A 40 3.90 -9.04 -1.74
C SER A 40 2.48 -8.90 -2.31
N PRO A 41 1.96 -9.85 -3.13
CA PRO A 41 0.60 -9.75 -3.65
C PRO A 41 -0.48 -9.72 -2.56
N GLU A 42 -0.31 -10.51 -1.50
CA GLU A 42 -1.24 -10.55 -0.37
C GLU A 42 -1.21 -9.25 0.43
N ILE A 43 -0.01 -8.75 0.77
CA ILE A 43 0.16 -7.49 1.49
C ILE A 43 -0.41 -6.31 0.68
N ALA A 44 -0.18 -6.28 -0.63
CA ALA A 44 -0.75 -5.25 -1.50
C ALA A 44 -2.29 -5.30 -1.57
N GLN A 45 -2.88 -6.51 -1.51
CA GLN A 45 -4.34 -6.65 -1.45
C GLN A 45 -4.90 -6.17 -0.10
N ILE A 46 -4.21 -6.46 1.00
CA ILE A 46 -4.57 -5.93 2.33
C ILE A 46 -4.49 -4.40 2.32
N ALA A 47 -3.40 -3.84 1.80
CA ALA A 47 -3.22 -2.40 1.68
C ALA A 47 -4.33 -1.76 0.82
N ALA A 48 -4.68 -2.34 -0.32
CA ALA A 48 -5.76 -1.84 -1.17
C ALA A 48 -7.12 -1.83 -0.45
N ARG A 49 -7.43 -2.86 0.35
CA ARG A 49 -8.65 -2.87 1.17
C ARG A 49 -8.62 -1.77 2.24
N ALA A 50 -7.49 -1.58 2.90
CA ALA A 50 -7.34 -0.54 3.91
C ALA A 50 -7.45 0.88 3.34
N VAL A 51 -6.89 1.13 2.15
CA VAL A 51 -7.07 2.40 1.42
C VAL A 51 -8.55 2.68 1.16
N ARG A 52 -9.31 1.69 0.67
CA ARG A 52 -10.77 1.84 0.44
C ARG A 52 -11.52 2.12 1.74
N ALA A 53 -11.18 1.39 2.80
CA ALA A 53 -11.80 1.59 4.12
C ALA A 53 -11.51 2.99 4.69
N ALA A 54 -10.36 3.57 4.34
CA ALA A 54 -9.98 4.94 4.69
C ALA A 54 -10.61 6.01 3.78
N GLY A 55 -11.46 5.64 2.81
CA GLY A 55 -12.18 6.57 1.94
C GLY A 55 -11.44 6.99 0.65
N ALA A 56 -10.31 6.38 0.34
CA ALA A 56 -9.54 6.65 -0.87
C ALA A 56 -9.65 5.50 -1.89
N GLN A 57 -9.29 5.78 -3.16
CA GLN A 57 -9.31 4.82 -4.24
C GLN A 57 -7.92 4.18 -4.43
N PRO A 58 -7.75 2.87 -4.20
CA PRO A 58 -6.48 2.21 -4.48
C PRO A 58 -6.33 1.92 -5.98
N VAL A 59 -5.13 2.15 -6.50
CA VAL A 59 -4.72 1.73 -7.84
C VAL A 59 -3.53 0.79 -7.70
N ARG A 60 -3.74 -0.49 -8.05
CA ARG A 60 -2.66 -1.49 -8.03
C ARG A 60 -1.89 -1.45 -9.35
N LEU A 61 -0.61 -1.10 -9.27
CA LEU A 61 0.30 -1.09 -10.41
C LEU A 61 1.05 -2.43 -10.58
N GLY A 62 0.92 -3.33 -9.61
CA GLY A 62 1.55 -4.65 -9.64
C GLY A 62 3.06 -4.58 -9.31
N PRO A 63 3.85 -5.55 -9.79
CA PRO A 63 5.28 -5.60 -9.52
C PRO A 63 6.05 -4.51 -10.28
N LEU A 64 6.75 -3.64 -9.56
CA LEU A 64 7.66 -2.66 -10.15
C LEU A 64 8.74 -2.18 -9.17
N PRO A 65 9.90 -1.68 -9.66
CA PRO A 65 10.90 -1.07 -8.80
C PRO A 65 10.36 0.15 -8.05
N THR A 66 10.77 0.35 -6.80
CA THR A 66 10.39 1.52 -6.00
C THR A 66 10.57 2.86 -6.73
N PRO A 67 11.65 3.10 -7.52
CA PRO A 67 11.77 4.33 -8.30
C PRO A 67 10.66 4.55 -9.34
N ALA A 68 10.14 3.48 -9.95
CA ALA A 68 9.05 3.59 -10.92
C ALA A 68 7.72 3.95 -10.23
N LEU A 69 7.50 3.47 -8.99
CA LEU A 69 6.32 3.83 -8.19
C LEU A 69 6.37 5.30 -7.81
N ALA A 70 7.55 5.77 -7.38
CA ALA A 70 7.75 7.16 -7.03
C ALA A 70 7.53 8.08 -8.23
N LEU A 71 8.04 7.71 -9.41
CA LEU A 71 7.81 8.46 -10.64
C LEU A 71 6.32 8.51 -11.00
N ALA A 72 5.60 7.38 -10.90
CA ALA A 72 4.16 7.33 -11.18
C ALA A 72 3.33 8.20 -10.22
N ALA A 73 3.78 8.38 -8.97
CA ALA A 73 3.11 9.22 -7.98
C ALA A 73 3.37 10.74 -8.17
N GLN A 74 4.32 11.11 -9.04
CA GLN A 74 4.61 12.51 -9.38
C GLN A 74 3.87 13.00 -10.63
N ALA A 75 3.26 12.07 -11.39
CA ALA A 75 2.54 12.36 -12.63
C ALA A 75 1.09 12.80 -12.33
#